data_AF-A0A8B5XCE1-F1
#
_entry.id   AF-A0A8B5XCE1-F1
#
_cell.length_a   1.000
_cell.length_b   1.000
_cell.length_c   1.000
_cell.angle_alpha   90.00
_cell.angle_beta   90.00
_cell.angle_gamma   90.00
#
_symmetry.space_group_name_H-M   'P 1'
#
loop_
_entity.id
_entity.type
_entity.pdbx_description
1 polymer ?
#
loop_
_entity_poly.entity_id
_entity_poly.type
_entity_poly.pdbx_seq_one_letter_code
_entity_poly.pdbx_strand_id
1 'polypeptide(L)'
;MAMNSTDQPELRPAEYCRQALEVIELSEERRKRRKRDTGADRLGMDIKQELLSGAIEADPDPDRFEEWLLEQVIASPASGSTRAMAIEVLADYENARAVESFGGWLADGAPSPRFRFPGEEDKNKKRRGS
;
A
#
# COMPACT_ATOMS: atom_id res chain seq x y z
N MET A 1 32.99 -0.32 5.90
CA MET A 1 31.72 0.29 5.47
C MET A 1 31.18 -0.55 4.35
N ALA A 2 30.26 -1.47 4.65
CA ALA A 2 29.52 -2.20 3.62
C ALA A 2 28.28 -1.37 3.29
N MET A 3 28.20 -0.92 2.05
CA MET A 3 26.99 -0.34 1.47
C MET A 3 26.03 -1.50 1.24
N ASN A 4 25.05 -1.70 2.14
CA ASN A 4 23.93 -2.60 1.84
C ASN A 4 23.11 -1.90 0.76
N SER A 5 23.26 -2.35 -0.49
CA SER A 5 22.37 -2.00 -1.58
C SER A 5 20.96 -2.50 -1.24
N THR A 6 20.14 -1.63 -0.68
CA THR A 6 18.69 -1.76 -0.60
C THR A 6 18.11 -1.61 -2.00
N ASP A 7 18.38 -2.58 -2.87
CA ASP A 7 17.74 -2.68 -4.19
C ASP A 7 16.64 -3.75 -4.08
N GLN A 8 15.69 -3.50 -3.17
CA GLN A 8 14.43 -4.22 -3.22
C GLN A 8 13.60 -3.55 -4.32
N PRO A 9 13.14 -4.30 -5.34
CA PRO A 9 12.36 -3.72 -6.42
C PRO A 9 11.11 -3.09 -5.80
N GLU A 10 11.01 -1.77 -5.92
CA GLU A 10 9.89 -1.02 -5.41
C GLU A 10 8.63 -1.41 -6.20
N LEU A 11 7.63 -1.96 -5.50
CA LEU A 11 6.38 -2.44 -6.12
C LEU A 11 5.77 -1.34 -7.00
N ARG A 12 5.75 -1.55 -8.31
CA ARG A 12 5.25 -0.54 -9.25
C ARG A 12 3.72 -0.44 -9.16
N PRO A 13 3.13 0.76 -9.23
CA PRO A 13 1.67 0.92 -9.22
C PRO A 13 0.95 0.07 -10.27
N ALA A 14 1.46 0.00 -11.51
CA ALA A 14 0.84 -0.81 -12.56
C ALA A 14 0.85 -2.33 -12.27
N GLU A 15 1.84 -2.83 -11.53
CA GLU A 15 1.90 -4.25 -11.12
C GLU A 15 0.86 -4.53 -10.04
N TYR A 16 0.79 -3.67 -9.03
CA TYR A 16 -0.23 -3.73 -8.01
C TYR A 16 -1.64 -3.63 -8.62
N CYS A 17 -1.89 -2.69 -9.53
CA CYS A 17 -3.19 -2.49 -10.15
C CYS A 17 -3.64 -3.69 -10.99
N ARG A 18 -2.70 -4.35 -11.72
CA ARG A 18 -2.99 -5.60 -12.43
C ARG A 18 -3.45 -6.71 -11.49
N GLN A 19 -2.73 -6.92 -10.39
CA GLN A 19 -3.07 -7.94 -9.39
C GLN A 19 -4.41 -7.62 -8.70
N ALA A 20 -4.65 -6.34 -8.39
CA ALA A 20 -5.90 -5.89 -7.77
C ALA A 20 -7.12 -6.16 -8.67
N LEU A 21 -7.00 -5.89 -9.99
CA LEU A 21 -8.06 -6.21 -10.96
C LEU A 21 -8.34 -7.71 -11.03
N GLU A 22 -7.31 -8.56 -11.09
CA GLU A 22 -7.49 -10.01 -11.11
C GLU A 22 -8.24 -10.51 -9.87
N VAL A 23 -7.90 -9.99 -8.68
CA VAL A 23 -8.60 -10.34 -7.43
C VAL A 23 -10.06 -9.88 -7.46
N ILE A 24 -10.34 -8.70 -8.03
CA ILE A 24 -11.69 -8.18 -8.19
C ILE A 24 -12.51 -9.11 -9.11
N GLU A 25 -11.99 -9.46 -10.28
CA GLU A 25 -12.65 -10.35 -11.24
C GLU A 25 -12.96 -11.73 -10.64
N LEU A 26 -11.99 -12.32 -9.93
CA LEU A 26 -12.17 -13.59 -9.22
C LEU A 26 -13.23 -13.51 -8.12
N SER A 27 -13.39 -12.34 -7.50
CA SER A 27 -14.36 -12.10 -6.44
C SER A 27 -15.77 -11.85 -6.98
N GLU A 28 -15.90 -11.16 -8.11
CA GLU A 28 -17.17 -10.92 -8.80
C GLU A 28 -17.82 -12.23 -9.28
N GLU A 29 -17.03 -13.16 -9.82
CA GLU A 29 -17.53 -14.50 -10.21
C GLU A 29 -18.11 -15.28 -9.01
N ARG A 30 -17.58 -15.02 -7.79
CA ARG A 30 -18.13 -15.60 -6.55
C ARG A 30 -19.37 -14.85 -6.07
N ARG A 31 -19.41 -13.52 -6.22
CA ARG A 31 -20.51 -12.65 -5.76
C ARG A 31 -21.77 -12.77 -6.61
N LYS A 32 -21.63 -12.93 -7.94
CA LYS A 32 -22.75 -13.19 -8.88
C LYS A 32 -23.63 -14.39 -8.47
N ARG A 33 -23.09 -15.31 -7.67
CA ARG A 33 -23.82 -16.46 -7.11
C ARG A 33 -24.72 -16.11 -5.91
N ARG A 34 -24.65 -14.89 -5.35
CA ARG A 34 -25.42 -14.43 -4.19
C ARG A 34 -26.17 -13.13 -4.52
N LYS A 35 -27.48 -13.11 -4.24
CA LYS A 35 -28.41 -12.08 -4.68
C LYS A 35 -28.28 -10.77 -3.86
N ARG A 36 -27.31 -9.89 -4.14
CA ARG A 36 -27.44 -8.43 -3.98
C ARG A 36 -26.21 -7.66 -4.49
N ASP A 37 -26.43 -6.71 -5.40
CA ASP A 37 -25.60 -5.51 -5.55
C ASP A 37 -26.49 -4.28 -5.45
N THR A 38 -26.13 -3.36 -4.57
CA THR A 38 -26.80 -2.05 -4.50
C THR A 38 -26.13 -1.11 -5.50
N GLY A 39 -26.89 -0.18 -6.10
CA GLY A 39 -26.37 0.68 -7.17
C GLY A 39 -25.16 1.54 -6.76
N ALA A 40 -25.05 1.89 -5.47
CA ALA A 40 -23.92 2.63 -4.92
C ALA A 40 -22.64 1.77 -4.84
N ASP A 41 -22.77 0.50 -4.45
CA ASP A 41 -21.64 -0.44 -4.42
C ASP A 41 -21.12 -0.68 -5.84
N ARG A 42 -22.03 -0.83 -6.82
CA ARG A 42 -21.66 -1.01 -8.22
C ARG A 42 -20.93 0.21 -8.79
N LEU A 43 -21.46 1.42 -8.54
CA LEU A 43 -20.82 2.65 -9.03
C LEU A 43 -19.41 2.82 -8.46
N GLY A 44 -19.22 2.57 -7.16
CA GLY A 44 -17.88 2.63 -6.54
C GLY A 44 -16.94 1.62 -7.18
N MET A 45 -17.41 0.40 -7.43
CA MET A 45 -16.62 -0.65 -8.04
C MET A 45 -16.26 -0.38 -9.51
N ASP A 46 -17.17 0.23 -10.27
CA ASP A 46 -16.91 0.66 -11.66
C ASP A 46 -15.80 1.73 -11.66
N ILE A 47 -15.90 2.74 -10.79
CA ILE A 47 -14.88 3.78 -10.63
C ILE A 47 -13.53 3.18 -10.20
N LYS A 48 -13.51 2.23 -9.26
CA LYS A 48 -12.27 1.57 -8.82
C LYS A 48 -11.61 0.83 -9.98
N GLN A 49 -12.38 0.09 -10.79
CA GLN A 49 -11.84 -0.61 -11.98
C GLN A 49 -11.29 0.36 -13.02
N GLU A 50 -11.95 1.50 -13.25
CA GLU A 50 -11.48 2.56 -14.15
C GLU A 50 -10.14 3.15 -13.68
N LEU A 51 -10.02 3.49 -12.39
CA LEU A 51 -8.78 3.99 -11.81
C LEU A 51 -7.63 2.98 -11.92
N LEU A 52 -7.89 1.70 -11.61
CA LEU A 52 -6.88 0.65 -11.71
C LEU A 52 -6.43 0.42 -13.16
N SER A 53 -7.38 0.42 -14.11
CA SER A 53 -7.06 0.25 -15.53
C SER A 53 -6.27 1.43 -16.08
N GLY A 54 -6.68 2.66 -15.75
CA GLY A 54 -5.95 3.88 -16.13
C GLY A 54 -4.54 3.93 -15.57
N ALA A 55 -4.32 3.45 -14.34
CA ALA A 55 -3.00 3.38 -13.73
C ALA A 55 -2.08 2.37 -14.43
N ILE A 56 -2.64 1.27 -14.96
CA ILE A 56 -1.88 0.29 -15.74
C ILE A 56 -1.41 0.90 -17.06
N GLU A 57 -2.26 1.68 -17.72
CA GLU A 57 -1.93 2.34 -18.98
C GLU A 57 -0.94 3.50 -18.79
N ALA A 58 -1.12 4.30 -17.74
CA ALA A 58 -0.26 5.43 -17.44
C ALA A 58 1.09 5.01 -16.83
N ASP A 59 1.14 3.85 -16.17
CA ASP A 59 2.33 3.29 -15.50
C ASP A 59 3.11 4.33 -14.65
N PRO A 60 2.45 5.05 -13.73
CA PRO A 60 3.10 6.11 -12.97
C PRO A 60 4.19 5.55 -12.05
N ASP A 61 5.21 6.38 -11.79
CA ASP A 61 6.23 6.05 -10.79
C ASP A 61 5.59 5.97 -9.39
N PRO A 62 6.14 5.14 -8.48
CA PRO A 62 5.65 5.01 -7.09
C PRO A 62 5.46 6.36 -6.39
N ASP A 63 6.41 7.28 -6.55
CA ASP A 63 6.40 8.62 -5.95
C ASP A 63 5.38 9.58 -6.59
N ARG A 64 4.85 9.23 -7.77
CA ARG A 64 3.89 10.03 -8.53
C ARG A 64 2.49 9.44 -8.53
N PHE A 65 2.30 8.28 -7.91
CA PHE A 65 1.03 7.59 -7.96
C PHE A 65 -0.10 8.35 -7.26
N GLU A 66 0.18 8.94 -6.08
CA GLU A 66 -0.80 9.79 -5.38
C GLU A 66 -1.18 11.01 -6.21
N GLU A 67 -0.21 11.67 -6.82
CA GLU A 67 -0.45 12.83 -7.70
C GLU A 67 -1.32 12.43 -8.90
N TRP A 68 -1.00 11.31 -9.55
CA TRP A 68 -1.79 10.79 -10.67
C TRP A 68 -3.23 10.48 -10.27
N LEU A 69 -3.46 9.89 -9.08
CA LEU A 69 -4.81 9.63 -8.55
C LEU A 69 -5.57 10.95 -8.29
N LEU A 70 -4.90 11.98 -7.77
CA LEU A 70 -5.51 13.30 -7.56
C LEU A 70 -5.91 13.96 -8.88
N GLU A 71 -5.11 13.80 -9.94
CA GLU A 71 -5.48 14.28 -11.29
C GLU A 71 -6.77 13.63 -11.78
N GLN A 72 -6.97 12.33 -11.54
CA GLN A 72 -8.22 11.63 -11.89
C GLN A 72 -9.42 12.18 -11.10
N VAL A 73 -9.21 12.51 -9.82
CA VAL A 73 -10.25 13.12 -8.98
C VAL A 73 -10.65 14.50 -9.50
N ILE A 74 -9.68 15.32 -9.92
CA ILE A 74 -9.92 16.67 -10.45
C ILE A 74 -10.62 16.59 -11.82
N ALA A 75 -10.27 15.64 -12.66
CA ALA A 75 -10.86 15.45 -13.98
C ALA A 75 -12.28 14.85 -13.93
N SER A 76 -12.67 14.20 -12.82
CA SER A 76 -13.93 13.48 -12.71
C SER A 76 -15.13 14.38 -12.38
N PRO A 77 -16.25 14.27 -13.12
CA PRO A 77 -17.52 14.92 -12.75
C PRO A 77 -18.15 14.32 -11.48
N ALA A 78 -17.76 13.11 -11.08
CA ALA A 78 -18.18 12.44 -9.85
C ALA A 78 -17.09 12.53 -8.77
N SER A 79 -16.50 13.72 -8.61
CA SER A 79 -15.29 13.95 -7.80
C SER A 79 -15.35 13.38 -6.37
N GLY A 80 -16.51 13.39 -5.70
CA GLY A 80 -16.66 12.79 -4.37
C GLY A 80 -16.45 11.27 -4.34
N SER A 81 -17.10 10.54 -5.25
CA SER A 81 -16.98 9.08 -5.35
C SER A 81 -15.60 8.68 -5.89
N THR A 82 -15.08 9.40 -6.89
CA THR A 82 -13.72 9.19 -7.41
C THR A 82 -12.68 9.43 -6.32
N ARG A 83 -12.83 10.49 -5.50
CA ARG A 83 -11.95 10.75 -4.36
C ARG A 83 -11.98 9.62 -3.34
N ALA A 84 -13.17 9.08 -3.03
CA ALA A 84 -13.29 7.98 -2.08
C ALA A 84 -12.55 6.73 -2.57
N MET A 85 -12.71 6.37 -3.84
CA MET A 85 -12.03 5.22 -4.44
C MET A 85 -10.52 5.46 -4.61
N ALA A 86 -10.10 6.68 -4.94
CA ALA A 86 -8.68 7.02 -5.02
C ALA A 86 -7.97 6.85 -3.66
N ILE A 87 -8.60 7.27 -2.56
CA ILE A 87 -8.07 7.07 -1.21
C ILE A 87 -7.96 5.58 -0.87
N GLU A 88 -8.98 4.79 -1.21
CA GLU A 88 -8.96 3.34 -0.97
C GLU A 88 -7.83 2.66 -1.75
N VAL A 89 -7.70 2.96 -3.04
CA VAL A 89 -6.63 2.43 -3.91
C VAL A 89 -5.25 2.81 -3.37
N LEU A 90 -5.05 4.07 -2.97
CA LEU A 90 -3.77 4.52 -2.42
C LEU A 90 -3.43 3.78 -1.12
N ALA A 91 -4.39 3.68 -0.19
CA ALA A 91 -4.18 2.98 1.07
C ALA A 91 -3.85 1.50 0.87
N ASP A 92 -4.56 0.82 -0.03
CA ASP A 92 -4.30 -0.58 -0.36
C ASP A 92 -2.89 -0.76 -0.99
N TYR A 93 -2.48 0.16 -1.87
CA TYR A 93 -1.14 0.16 -2.48
C TYR A 93 -0.02 0.40 -1.45
N GLU A 94 -0.18 1.40 -0.57
CA GLU A 94 0.76 1.67 0.51
C GLU A 94 0.89 0.48 1.45
N ASN A 95 -0.22 -0.18 1.78
CA ASN A 95 -0.22 -1.42 2.55
C ASN A 95 0.55 -2.54 1.84
N ALA A 96 0.33 -2.72 0.53
CA ALA A 96 1.05 -3.73 -0.25
C ALA A 96 2.57 -3.47 -0.25
N ARG A 97 2.99 -2.21 -0.42
CA ARG A 97 4.41 -1.80 -0.29
C ARG A 97 4.94 -2.02 1.12
N ALA A 98 4.15 -1.72 2.15
CA ALA A 98 4.53 -1.92 3.54
C ALA A 98 4.75 -3.39 3.88
N VAL A 99 3.92 -4.31 3.36
CA VAL A 99 4.08 -5.76 3.59
C VAL A 99 5.34 -6.30 2.90
N GLU A 100 5.63 -5.87 1.69
CA GLU A 100 6.86 -6.26 0.97
C GLU A 100 8.11 -5.74 1.69
N SER A 101 8.13 -4.44 2.00
CA SER A 101 9.21 -3.82 2.78
C SER A 101 9.34 -4.42 4.19
N PHE A 102 8.24 -4.87 4.79
CA PHE A 102 8.25 -5.59 6.07
C PHE A 102 8.93 -6.96 5.94
N GLY A 103 8.73 -7.67 4.82
CA GLY A 103 9.45 -8.90 4.50
C GLY A 103 10.97 -8.67 4.43
N GLY A 104 11.39 -7.62 3.72
CA GLY A 104 12.79 -7.20 3.67
C GLY A 104 13.35 -6.82 5.05
N TRP A 105 12.61 -6.03 5.84
CA TRP A 105 12.99 -5.64 7.20
C TRP A 105 13.16 -6.85 8.15
N LEU A 106 12.29 -7.86 8.04
CA LEU A 106 12.44 -9.12 8.78
C LEU A 106 13.68 -9.90 8.34
N ALA A 107 13.95 -9.96 7.03
CA ALA A 107 15.13 -10.63 6.47
C ALA A 107 16.44 -9.96 6.93
N ASP A 108 16.44 -8.63 7.06
CA ASP A 108 17.55 -7.83 7.60
C ASP A 108 17.73 -7.95 9.12
N GLY A 109 16.99 -8.87 9.76
CA GLY A 109 17.16 -9.21 11.16
C GLY A 109 16.45 -8.25 12.12
N ALA A 110 15.51 -7.44 11.60
CA ALA A 110 14.56 -6.62 12.36
C ALA A 110 15.16 -6.07 13.66
N PRO A 111 15.95 -4.97 13.63
CA PRO A 111 16.69 -4.49 14.79
C PRO A 111 15.77 -4.35 16.00
N SER A 112 15.82 -5.34 16.88
CA SER A 112 14.93 -5.38 18.03
C SER A 112 15.35 -4.29 19.03
N PRO A 113 14.42 -3.68 19.79
CA PRO A 113 14.75 -2.70 20.83
C PRO A 113 15.71 -3.20 21.92
N ARG A 114 16.07 -4.49 21.91
CA ARG A 114 17.10 -5.09 22.77
C ARG A 114 18.52 -4.97 22.21
N PHE A 115 18.72 -4.27 21.09
CA PHE A 115 20.05 -3.88 20.64
C PHE A 115 20.63 -2.82 21.59
N ARG A 116 21.43 -3.30 22.57
CA ARG A 116 22.23 -2.44 23.44
C ARG A 116 23.53 -2.12 22.71
N PHE A 117 23.82 -0.84 22.50
CA PHE A 117 25.11 -0.41 21.97
C PHE A 117 26.24 -0.90 22.89
N PRO A 118 27.38 -1.39 22.36
CA PRO A 118 28.56 -1.66 23.17
C PRO A 118 29.06 -0.34 23.76
N GLY A 119 28.76 -0.08 25.04
CA GLY A 119 29.11 1.16 25.72
C GLY A 119 28.00 1.78 26.58
N GLU A 120 26.78 1.23 26.59
CA GLU A 120 25.73 1.72 27.48
C GLU A 120 25.94 1.18 28.91
N GLU A 121 26.76 1.90 29.67
CA GLU A 121 26.93 1.68 31.09
C GLU A 121 25.60 1.90 31.83
N ASP A 122 25.21 0.87 32.57
CA ASP A 122 24.00 0.85 33.40
C ASP A 122 24.16 1.86 34.56
N LYS A 123 23.64 3.08 34.38
CA LYS A 123 23.67 4.13 35.41
C LYS A 123 22.81 3.81 36.64
N ASN A 124 22.14 2.65 36.71
CA ASN A 124 21.30 2.29 37.84
C ASN A 124 22.00 1.34 38.84
N LYS A 125 23.17 1.74 39.35
CA LYS A 125 23.81 1.10 40.52
C LYS A 125 24.13 2.12 41.61
N LYS A 126 23.14 2.92 42.03
CA LYS A 126 23.23 3.78 43.23
C LYS A 126 21.91 3.86 44.00
N ARG A 127 21.30 2.71 44.34
CA ARG A 127 20.22 2.65 45.35
C ARG A 127 20.21 1.35 46.15
N ARG A 128 21.37 0.84 46.56
CA ARG A 128 21.46 -0.13 47.68
C ARG A 128 22.74 0.19 48.44
N GLY A 129 22.60 0.71 49.66
CA GLY A 129 23.71 0.95 50.58
C GLY A 129 23.90 2.43 50.93
N SER A 130 23.03 2.95 51.78
CA SER A 130 23.47 3.67 52.99
C SER A 130 22.40 3.56 54.07
#